data_AF-U2ZJT1-F1
#
_entry.id   AF-U2ZJT1-F1
#
_cell.length_a   1.000
_cell.length_b   1.000
_cell.length_c   1.000
_cell.angle_alpha   90.00
_cell.angle_beta   90.00
_cell.angle_gamma   90.00
#
_symmetry.space_group_name_H-M   'P 1'
#
loop_
_entity.id
_entity.type
_entity.pdbx_description
1 polymer ?
#
loop_
_entity_poly.entity_id
_entity_poly.type
_entity_poly.pdbx_seq_one_letter_code
_entity_poly.pdbx_strand_id
1 'polypeptide(L)'
;MSEGVSIHHDQAGHQFEAVIDGHRAYLAYMDLGKQTLDIYRTFVPNPLRGRGIAAALTEQALEYAEAMGYTVIPSCSYVERYLERRQRQQPRY
;
A
#
# COMPACT_ATOMS: atom_id res chain seq x y z
N MET A 1 9.61 15.37 10.96
CA MET A 1 8.37 14.95 11.61
C MET A 1 7.41 14.64 10.49
N SER A 2 7.26 13.35 10.14
CA SER A 2 6.34 12.93 9.09
C SER A 2 4.93 13.25 9.59
N GLU A 3 4.25 14.23 8.99
CA GLU A 3 2.81 14.42 9.22
C GLU A 3 2.13 13.09 8.92
N GLY A 4 1.64 12.44 9.97
CA GLY A 4 1.10 11.10 9.91
C GLY A 4 -0.17 11.10 9.06
N VAL A 5 -0.06 10.53 7.86
CA VAL A 5 -1.25 10.23 7.05
C VAL A 5 -2.04 9.17 7.81
N SER A 6 -3.25 9.50 8.24
CA SER A 6 -4.15 8.53 8.88
C SER A 6 -4.71 7.59 7.81
N ILE A 7 -4.25 6.35 7.83
CA ILE A 7 -4.69 5.29 6.92
C ILE A 7 -5.75 4.45 7.63
N HIS A 8 -6.91 4.31 7.00
CA HIS A 8 -7.97 3.41 7.41
C HIS A 8 -7.89 2.11 6.60
N HIS A 9 -8.01 0.97 7.26
CA HIS A 9 -8.06 -0.35 6.62
C HIS A 9 -9.50 -0.86 6.59
N ASP A 10 -10.13 -0.75 5.43
CA ASP A 10 -11.42 -1.37 5.14
C ASP A 10 -11.20 -2.83 4.71
N GLN A 11 -11.27 -3.75 5.69
CA GLN A 11 -11.11 -5.18 5.44
C GLN A 11 -12.26 -5.77 4.62
N ALA A 12 -13.47 -5.24 4.74
CA ALA A 12 -14.64 -5.72 4.01
C ALA A 12 -14.57 -5.31 2.54
N GLY A 13 -14.09 -4.10 2.25
CA GLY A 13 -13.84 -3.59 0.91
C GLY A 13 -12.46 -3.94 0.32
N HIS A 14 -11.62 -4.65 1.09
CA HIS A 14 -10.24 -4.99 0.76
C HIS A 14 -9.42 -3.78 0.29
N GLN A 15 -9.50 -2.69 1.06
CA GLN A 15 -8.88 -1.41 0.72
C GLN A 15 -8.19 -0.77 1.92
N PHE A 16 -7.04 -0.15 1.66
CA PHE A 16 -6.44 0.84 2.53
C PHE A 16 -6.73 2.21 1.94
N GLU A 17 -7.19 3.15 2.75
CA GLU A 17 -7.57 4.47 2.29
C GLU A 17 -7.09 5.57 3.23
N ALA A 18 -6.86 6.74 2.66
CA ALA A 18 -6.55 7.94 3.42
C ALA A 18 -7.32 9.11 2.82
N VAL A 19 -7.91 9.93 3.69
CA VAL A 19 -8.61 11.16 3.32
C VAL A 19 -7.77 12.34 3.78
N ILE A 20 -7.29 13.14 2.83
CA ILE A 20 -6.45 14.32 3.08
C ILE A 20 -7.06 15.49 2.29
N ASP A 21 -7.28 16.63 2.95
CA ASP A 21 -7.85 17.83 2.31
C ASP A 21 -9.15 17.53 1.53
N GLY A 22 -10.00 16.62 2.04
CA GLY A 22 -11.23 16.18 1.38
C GLY A 22 -11.05 15.25 0.16
N HIS A 23 -9.81 14.85 -0.15
CA HIS A 23 -9.49 13.96 -1.26
C HIS A 23 -9.15 12.55 -0.76
N ARG A 24 -9.74 11.54 -1.40
CA ARG A 24 -9.50 10.12 -1.07
C ARG A 24 -8.39 9.54 -1.93
N ALA A 25 -7.35 9.04 -1.29
CA ALA A 25 -6.36 8.15 -1.87
C ALA A 25 -6.60 6.72 -1.35
N TYR A 26 -6.35 5.71 -2.17
CA TYR A 26 -6.58 4.32 -1.76
C TYR A 26 -5.66 3.32 -2.45
N LEU A 27 -5.49 2.17 -1.82
CA LEU A 27 -4.87 0.97 -2.33
C LEU A 27 -5.87 -0.17 -2.17
N ALA A 28 -6.13 -0.90 -3.26
CA ALA A 28 -7.04 -2.02 -3.29
C ALA A 28 -6.28 -3.32 -3.51
N TYR A 29 -6.72 -4.37 -2.82
CA TYR A 29 -6.16 -5.71 -2.93
C TYR A 29 -7.27 -6.76 -3.08
N MET A 30 -6.89 -7.97 -3.47
CA MET A 30 -7.75 -9.16 -3.42
C MET A 30 -7.11 -10.20 -2.51
N ASP A 31 -7.91 -10.91 -1.71
CA ASP A 31 -7.47 -12.14 -1.05
C ASP A 31 -7.64 -13.30 -2.02
N LEU A 32 -6.53 -13.90 -2.46
CA LEU A 32 -6.52 -15.03 -3.38
C LEU A 32 -6.58 -16.38 -2.64
N GLY A 33 -6.70 -16.36 -1.31
CA GLY A 33 -6.59 -17.52 -0.44
C GLY A 33 -5.14 -17.95 -0.20
N LYS A 34 -4.96 -19.01 0.59
CA LYS A 34 -3.64 -19.55 0.97
C LYS A 34 -2.68 -18.49 1.52
N GLN A 35 -3.21 -17.55 2.31
CA GLN A 35 -2.45 -16.40 2.80
C GLN A 35 -1.74 -15.61 1.68
N THR A 36 -2.45 -15.31 0.58
CA THR A 36 -1.92 -14.51 -0.53
C THR A 36 -2.81 -13.31 -0.81
N LEU A 37 -2.23 -12.10 -0.78
CA LEU A 37 -2.89 -10.87 -1.19
C LEU A 37 -2.34 -10.41 -2.53
N ASP A 38 -3.21 -10.07 -3.48
CA ASP A 38 -2.83 -9.42 -4.72
C ASP A 38 -3.18 -7.93 -4.69
N ILE A 39 -2.15 -7.09 -4.65
CA ILE A 39 -2.33 -5.64 -4.68
C ILE A 39 -2.35 -5.18 -6.13
N TYR A 40 -3.56 -5.03 -6.67
CA TYR A 40 -3.78 -4.76 -8.08
C TYR A 40 -3.94 -3.27 -8.41
N ARG A 41 -4.23 -2.41 -7.42
CA ARG A 41 -4.45 -0.98 -7.71
C ARG A 41 -4.05 -0.07 -6.56
N THR A 42 -3.32 0.98 -6.90
CA THR A 42 -3.08 2.14 -6.04
C THR A 42 -3.52 3.40 -6.78
N PHE A 43 -4.28 4.27 -6.11
CA PHE A 43 -4.78 5.51 -6.68
C PHE A 43 -4.53 6.68 -5.72
N VAL A 44 -3.88 7.72 -6.25
CA VAL A 44 -3.70 9.01 -5.58
C VAL A 44 -4.17 10.12 -6.51
N PRO A 45 -5.17 10.92 -6.09
CA PRO A 45 -5.69 12.02 -6.90
C PRO A 45 -4.63 13.11 -7.07
N ASN A 46 -4.71 13.86 -8.18
CA ASN A 46 -3.68 14.84 -8.55
C ASN A 46 -3.27 15.81 -7.43
N PRO A 47 -4.20 16.38 -6.62
CA PRO A 47 -3.83 17.31 -5.53
C PRO A 47 -2.97 16.70 -4.43
N LEU A 48 -3.00 15.38 -4.30
CA LEU A 48 -2.28 14.60 -3.29
C LEU A 48 -0.97 13.97 -3.82
N ARG A 49 -0.69 14.08 -5.12
CA ARG A 49 0.54 13.52 -5.71
C ARG A 49 1.78 14.26 -5.20
N GLY A 50 2.92 13.57 -5.20
CA GLY A 50 4.19 14.13 -4.72
C GLY A 50 4.36 14.19 -3.20
N ARG A 51 3.34 13.82 -2.42
CA ARG A 51 3.36 13.85 -0.94
C ARG A 51 3.72 12.51 -0.28
N GLY A 52 4.15 11.51 -1.05
CA GLY A 52 4.48 10.17 -0.52
C GLY A 52 3.29 9.30 -0.11
N ILE A 53 2.05 9.72 -0.37
CA ILE A 53 0.83 8.98 0.07
C ILE A 53 0.73 7.57 -0.50
N ALA A 54 1.09 7.38 -1.78
CA ALA A 54 1.09 6.05 -2.38
C ALA A 54 2.08 5.11 -1.69
N ALA A 55 3.24 5.62 -1.26
CA ALA A 55 4.23 4.84 -0.53
C ALA A 55 3.71 4.49 0.87
N ALA A 56 3.08 5.44 1.57
CA ALA A 56 2.49 5.20 2.89
C ALA A 56 1.38 4.13 2.84
N LEU A 57 0.48 4.21 1.84
CA LEU A 57 -0.56 3.18 1.63
C LEU A 57 0.05 1.81 1.35
N THR A 58 1.08 1.75 0.49
CA THR A 58 1.77 0.49 0.18
C THR A 58 2.47 -0.08 1.40
N GLU A 59 3.21 0.73 2.17
CA GLU A 59 3.91 0.25 3.36
C GLU A 59 2.92 -0.31 4.39
N GLN A 60 1.80 0.39 4.64
CA GLN A 60 0.77 -0.10 5.56
C GLN A 60 0.16 -1.44 5.11
N ALA A 61 -0.06 -1.62 3.81
CA ALA A 61 -0.57 -2.87 3.25
C ALA A 61 0.45 -4.01 3.39
N LEU A 62 1.75 -3.73 3.20
CA LEU A 62 2.83 -4.69 3.36
C LEU A 62 3.04 -5.07 4.83
N GLU A 63 3.00 -4.10 5.75
CA GLU A 63 3.07 -4.33 7.19
C GLU A 63 1.90 -5.20 7.67
N TYR A 64 0.69 -4.91 7.20
CA TYR A 64 -0.48 -5.75 7.47
C TYR A 64 -0.26 -7.18 6.97
N ALA A 65 0.22 -7.33 5.74
CA ALA A 65 0.48 -8.65 5.17
C ALA A 65 1.54 -9.40 5.98
N GLU A 66 2.65 -8.76 6.34
CA GLU A 66 3.72 -9.35 7.15
C GLU A 66 3.22 -9.76 8.55
N ALA A 67 2.52 -8.87 9.25
CA ALA A 67 1.97 -9.12 10.58
C ALA A 67 0.99 -10.31 10.60
N MET A 68 0.26 -10.50 9.50
CA MET A 68 -0.74 -11.56 9.35
C MET A 68 -0.21 -12.80 8.61
N GLY A 69 1.07 -12.82 8.23
CA GLY A 69 1.72 -13.93 7.53
C GLY A 69 1.28 -14.12 6.07
N TYR A 70 0.75 -13.09 5.43
CA TYR A 70 0.41 -13.09 4.02
C TYR A 70 1.62 -12.87 3.11
N THR A 71 1.64 -13.58 1.99
CA THR A 71 2.48 -13.26 0.84
C THR A 71 1.77 -12.22 -0.03
N VAL A 72 2.53 -11.32 -0.66
CA VAL A 72 2.00 -10.25 -1.50
C VAL A 72 2.40 -10.45 -2.96
N ILE A 73 1.42 -10.42 -3.85
CA ILE A 73 1.60 -10.32 -5.31
C ILE A 73 1.40 -8.85 -5.71
N PRO A 74 2.40 -8.20 -6.34
CA PRO A 74 2.32 -6.79 -6.68
C PRO A 74 1.81 -6.55 -8.12
N SER A 75 0.57 -6.91 -8.44
CA SER A 75 0.03 -6.72 -9.81
C SER A 75 -0.08 -5.24 -10.22
N CYS A 76 -0.12 -4.31 -9.26
CA CYS A 76 0.00 -2.89 -9.52
C CYS A 76 1.47 -2.51 -9.82
N SER A 77 1.73 -1.95 -11.00
CA SER A 77 3.08 -1.51 -11.42
C SER A 77 3.75 -0.52 -10.45
N TYR A 78 2.97 0.29 -9.72
CA TYR A 78 3.51 1.14 -8.67
C TYR A 78 4.09 0.33 -7.51
N VAL A 79 3.35 -0.70 -7.06
CA VAL A 79 3.73 -1.54 -5.92
C VAL A 79 4.91 -2.43 -6.28
N GLU A 80 4.94 -2.98 -7.50
CA GLU A 80 6.09 -3.71 -8.04
C GLU A 80 7.36 -2.85 -7.93
N ARG A 81 7.32 -1.63 -8.51
CA ARG A 81 8.45 -0.71 -8.47
C ARG A 81 8.81 -0.26 -7.05
N TYR A 82 7.83 -0.16 -6.15
CA TYR A 82 8.07 0.17 -4.75
C TYR A 82 8.89 -0.95 -4.07
N LEU A 83 8.49 -2.21 -4.25
CA LEU A 83 9.18 -3.37 -3.70
C LEU A 83 10.60 -3.52 -4.28
N GLU A 84 10.79 -3.31 -5.58
CA GLU A 84 12.13 -3.30 -6.20
C GLU A 84 13.06 -2.27 -5.54
N ARG A 85 12.55 -1.07 -5.26
CA ARG A 85 13.33 -0.01 -4.59
C ARG A 85 13.63 -0.38 -3.13
N ARG A 86 12.65 -0.95 -2.42
CA ARG A 86 12.81 -1.38 -1.02
C ARG A 86 13.88 -2.47 -0.90
N GLN A 87 13.89 -3.45 -1.80
CA GLN A 87 14.92 -4.49 -1.85
C GLN A 87 16.33 -3.93 -2.10
N ARG A 88 16.47 -2.91 -2.95
CA ARG A 88 17.77 -2.26 -3.20
C ARG A 88 18.29 -1.47 -2.00
N GLN A 89 17.41 -1.01 -1.11
CA GLN A 89 17.77 -0.21 0.07
C GLN A 89 18.04 -1.06 1.32
N GLN A 90 17.55 -2.30 1.37
CA GLN A 90 17.88 -3.25 2.41
C GLN A 90 18.88 -4.28 1.87
N PRO A 91 20.21 -4.02 1.93
CA PRO A 91 21.17 -5.08 1.69
C PRO A 91 20.95 -6.15 2.76
N ARG A 92 20.46 -7.32 2.36
CA ARG A 92 20.44 -8.52 3.19
C ARG A 92 21.90 -8.94 3.39
N TYR A 93 22.42 -8.72 4.60
CA TYR A 93 23.75 -9.17 5.03
C TYR A 93 23.61 -10.40 5.92
#